data_AF-A0A1W2AGJ9-F1
#
_entry.id   AF-A0A1W2AGJ9-F1
#
_cell.length_a   1.000
_cell.length_b   1.000
_cell.length_c   1.000
_cell.angle_alpha   90.00
_cell.angle_beta   90.00
_cell.angle_gamma   90.00
#
_symmetry.space_group_name_H-M   'P 1'
#
loop_
_entity.id
_entity.type
_entity.pdbx_description
1 polymer ?
#
loop_
_entity_poly.entity_id
_entity_poly.type
_entity_poly.pdbx_seq_one_letter_code
_entity_poly.pdbx_strand_id
1 'polypeptide(L)'
;MDYESYLAEHDSLTYRMTGVSMLPLLREGRDLFTVRRKEPGEKCRPGDVVLYRRPPNHYVLHRVMQIRNEDYVILGDNCIAREYGIRDEDILGVMTGYVRKGKTHSTEELPYRLYAFFMLRLSSLRIFLKRCGGKIRKIAGRIVHA
;
A
#
# COMPACT_ATOMS: atom_id res chain seq x y z
N MET A 1 8.13 2.27 21.85
CA MET A 1 8.02 3.45 21.00
C MET A 1 7.06 3.10 19.87
N ASP A 2 6.02 3.89 19.68
CA ASP A 2 5.08 3.76 18.56
C ASP A 2 5.65 4.44 17.30
N TYR A 3 5.03 4.21 16.13
CA TYR A 3 5.53 4.80 14.88
C TYR A 3 5.30 6.31 14.83
N GLU A 4 4.24 6.79 15.46
CA GLU A 4 3.92 8.21 15.58
C GLU A 4 5.03 8.97 16.28
N SER A 5 5.47 8.52 17.47
CA SER A 5 6.56 9.18 18.19
C SER A 5 7.89 9.06 17.45
N TYR A 6 8.17 7.90 16.86
CA TYR A 6 9.41 7.70 16.08
C TYR A 6 9.48 8.64 14.88
N LEU A 7 8.38 8.78 14.12
CA LEU A 7 8.31 9.70 12.99
C LEU A 7 8.35 11.16 13.43
N ALA A 8 7.79 11.48 14.60
CA ALA A 8 7.86 12.83 15.14
C ALA A 8 9.28 13.25 15.55
N GLU A 9 10.13 12.30 15.96
CA GLU A 9 11.50 12.54 16.38
C GLU A 9 12.52 12.48 15.22
N HIS A 10 12.33 11.57 14.27
CA HIS A 10 13.34 11.25 13.25
C HIS A 10 12.93 11.60 11.80
N ASP A 11 11.75 12.18 11.60
CA ASP A 11 11.12 12.57 10.31
C ASP A 11 10.97 11.45 9.25
N SER A 12 11.58 10.29 9.48
CA SER A 12 11.58 9.16 8.56
C SER A 12 11.68 7.85 9.33
N LEU A 13 11.04 6.81 8.79
CA LEU A 13 11.03 5.47 9.34
C LEU A 13 11.34 4.48 8.21
N THR A 14 12.32 3.61 8.44
CA THR A 14 12.60 2.47 7.55
C THR A 14 12.26 1.17 8.27
N TYR A 15 11.38 0.36 7.68
CA TYR A 15 10.88 -0.84 8.33
C TYR A 15 10.56 -1.97 7.35
N ARG A 16 10.24 -3.15 7.90
CA ARG A 16 9.80 -4.33 7.14
C ARG A 16 8.29 -4.44 7.17
N MET A 17 7.66 -4.65 6.02
CA MET A 17 6.24 -5.00 6.02
C MET A 17 6.05 -6.48 6.39
N THR A 18 4.86 -6.80 6.91
CA THR A 18 4.40 -8.17 7.12
C THR A 18 3.23 -8.46 6.19
N GLY A 19 3.17 -9.68 5.65
CA GLY A 19 2.15 -10.16 4.74
C GLY A 19 2.38 -9.85 3.25
N VAL A 20 1.34 -10.07 2.46
CA VAL A 20 1.43 -10.11 0.98
C VAL A 20 0.66 -8.98 0.30
N SER A 21 0.12 -8.02 1.06
CA SER A 21 -0.81 -7.00 0.56
C SER A 21 -0.18 -6.05 -0.46
N MET A 22 1.13 -5.82 -0.38
CA MET A 22 1.87 -4.94 -1.28
C MET A 22 2.66 -5.67 -2.36
N LEU A 23 2.40 -6.96 -2.58
CA LEU A 23 2.97 -7.63 -3.76
C LEU A 23 2.39 -7.02 -5.06
N PRO A 24 3.19 -6.89 -6.12
CA PRO A 24 4.60 -7.30 -6.24
C PRO A 24 5.62 -6.22 -5.79
N LEU A 25 5.16 -5.02 -5.39
CA LEU A 25 6.02 -3.89 -5.06
C LEU A 25 6.95 -4.19 -3.91
N LEU A 26 6.43 -4.70 -2.79
CA LEU A 26 7.20 -5.05 -1.60
C LEU A 26 7.03 -6.53 -1.29
N ARG A 27 8.09 -7.19 -0.81
CA ARG A 27 8.11 -8.60 -0.46
C ARG A 27 8.49 -8.76 1.01
N GLU A 28 7.60 -9.42 1.74
CA GLU A 28 7.81 -9.78 3.14
C GLU A 28 9.13 -10.52 3.35
N GLY A 29 9.83 -10.16 4.43
CA GLY A 29 11.12 -10.74 4.81
C GLY A 29 12.30 -10.40 3.89
N ARG A 30 12.09 -9.64 2.80
CA ARG A 30 13.14 -9.34 1.80
C ARG A 30 13.36 -7.86 1.57
N ASP A 31 12.27 -7.10 1.48
CA ASP A 31 12.33 -5.69 1.16
C ASP A 31 12.12 -4.84 2.43
N LEU A 32 12.79 -3.70 2.48
CA LEU A 32 12.53 -2.63 3.45
C LEU A 32 11.83 -1.50 2.73
N PHE A 33 10.92 -0.80 3.39
CA PHE A 33 10.35 0.43 2.87
C PHE A 33 10.73 1.60 3.77
N THR A 34 10.82 2.78 3.20
CA THR A 34 11.09 4.03 3.91
C THR A 34 9.89 4.94 3.73
N VAL A 35 9.34 5.43 4.84
CA VAL A 35 8.33 6.49 4.86
C VAL A 35 8.92 7.74 5.46
N ARG A 36 8.57 8.89 4.88
CA ARG A 36 8.74 10.18 5.56
C ARG A 36 7.48 10.49 6.34
N ARG A 37 7.62 11.26 7.41
CA ARG A 37 6.50 11.86 8.13
C ARG A 37 5.66 12.69 7.16
N LYS A 38 4.34 12.63 7.33
CA LYS A 38 3.38 13.49 6.65
C LYS A 38 3.25 14.79 7.44
N GLU A 39 3.42 15.92 6.75
CA GLU A 39 3.32 17.22 7.43
C GLU A 39 1.85 17.57 7.75
N PRO A 40 1.59 18.32 8.83
CA PRO A 40 0.26 18.84 9.12
C PRO A 40 -0.29 19.65 7.93
N GLY A 41 -1.50 19.31 7.48
CA GLY A 41 -2.15 19.96 6.33
C GLY A 41 -1.67 19.46 4.95
N GLU A 42 -0.65 18.62 4.89
CA GLU A 42 -0.23 17.98 3.64
C GLU A 42 -1.32 17.02 3.16
N LYS A 43 -1.67 17.10 1.86
CA LYS A 43 -2.62 16.18 1.21
C LYS A 43 -1.87 15.12 0.41
N CYS A 44 -2.24 13.86 0.60
CA CYS A 44 -1.71 12.77 -0.21
C CYS A 44 -2.29 12.83 -1.64
N ARG A 45 -1.59 12.23 -2.59
CA ARG A 45 -1.97 12.19 -4.01
C ARG A 45 -2.38 10.77 -4.43
N PRO A 46 -3.22 10.61 -5.46
CA PRO A 46 -3.48 9.28 -6.02
C PRO A 46 -2.17 8.67 -6.51
N GLY A 47 -1.89 7.45 -6.06
CA GLY A 47 -0.65 6.72 -6.35
C GLY A 47 0.35 6.72 -5.21
N ASP A 48 0.22 7.61 -4.22
CA ASP A 48 1.08 7.58 -3.03
C ASP A 48 0.86 6.29 -2.26
N VAL A 49 1.94 5.72 -1.72
CA VAL A 49 1.85 4.63 -0.75
C VAL A 49 1.99 5.23 0.63
N VAL A 50 0.97 5.06 1.47
CA VAL A 50 0.86 5.72 2.76
C VAL A 50 0.88 4.70 3.89
N LEU A 51 1.58 5.04 4.97
CA LEU A 51 1.52 4.34 6.24
C LEU A 51 0.47 5.04 7.10
N TYR A 52 -0.56 4.30 7.50
CA TYR A 52 -1.64 4.83 8.32
C TYR A 52 -1.97 3.88 9.47
N ARG A 53 -2.52 4.46 10.53
CA ARG A 53 -3.02 3.71 11.68
C ARG A 53 -4.41 3.21 11.37
N ARG A 54 -4.64 1.93 11.68
CA ARG A 54 -5.95 1.29 11.66
C ARG A 54 -6.31 0.87 13.09
N PRO A 55 -7.34 1.45 13.71
CA PRO A 55 -7.73 1.11 15.06
C PRO A 55 -8.03 -0.38 15.25
N PRO A 56 -7.75 -0.96 16.43
CA PRO A 56 -7.19 -0.28 17.61
C PRO A 56 -5.66 -0.04 17.52
N ASN A 57 -4.87 -1.01 17.04
CA ASN A 57 -3.39 -0.96 17.09
C ASN A 57 -2.72 -1.61 15.87
N HIS A 58 -3.28 -1.46 14.67
CA HIS A 58 -2.66 -1.96 13.45
C HIS A 58 -2.09 -0.81 12.62
N TYR A 59 -1.00 -1.06 11.93
CA TYR A 59 -0.44 -0.13 10.95
C TYR A 59 -0.44 -0.79 9.59
N VAL A 60 -0.89 -0.04 8.59
CA VAL A 60 -1.11 -0.57 7.25
C VAL A 60 -0.41 0.34 6.25
N LEU A 61 0.31 -0.27 5.31
CA LEU A 61 1.00 0.41 4.23
C LEU A 61 0.34 0.05 2.91
N HIS A 62 -0.37 0.98 2.28
CA HIS A 62 -1.12 0.73 1.03
C HIS A 62 -1.18 1.97 0.13
N ARG A 63 -1.69 1.80 -1.10
CA ARG A 63 -1.74 2.85 -2.11
C ARG A 63 -3.04 3.65 -2.05
N VAL A 64 -2.93 4.97 -2.10
CA VAL A 64 -4.06 5.88 -2.31
C VAL A 64 -4.56 5.71 -3.74
N MET A 65 -5.80 5.27 -3.88
CA MET A 65 -6.45 5.07 -5.18
C MET A 65 -7.21 6.30 -5.63
N GLN A 66 -7.90 6.95 -4.68
CA GLN A 66 -8.76 8.10 -4.93
C GLN A 66 -8.83 8.96 -3.67
N ILE A 67 -8.93 10.27 -3.87
CA ILE A 67 -9.19 11.26 -2.82
C ILE A 67 -10.67 11.61 -2.87
N ARG A 68 -11.33 11.65 -1.72
CA ARG A 68 -12.69 12.16 -1.54
C ARG A 68 -12.63 13.41 -0.64
N ASN A 69 -13.77 14.04 -0.41
CA ASN A 69 -13.82 15.31 0.34
C ASN A 69 -13.28 15.18 1.77
N GLU A 70 -13.56 14.05 2.43
CA GLU A 70 -13.25 13.84 3.85
C GLU A 70 -12.23 12.71 4.09
N ASP A 71 -12.09 11.79 3.13
CA ASP A 71 -11.32 10.56 3.30
C ASP A 71 -10.59 10.12 2.03
N TYR A 72 -9.76 9.09 2.18
CA TYR A 72 -9.04 8.44 1.10
C TYR A 72 -9.62 7.05 0.85
N VAL A 73 -9.67 6.68 -0.43
CA VAL A 73 -9.87 5.29 -0.84
C VAL A 73 -8.50 4.65 -0.99
N ILE A 74 -8.18 3.69 -0.14
CA ILE A 74 -6.88 3.04 -0.08
C ILE A 74 -7.00 1.58 -0.51
N LEU A 75 -5.95 1.02 -1.12
CA LEU A 75 -5.91 -0.35 -1.56
C LEU A 75 -4.47 -0.90 -1.59
N GLY A 76 -4.27 -2.09 -1.02
CA GLY A 76 -3.02 -2.83 -1.24
C GLY A 76 -2.86 -3.29 -2.69
N ASP A 77 -1.64 -3.23 -3.22
CA ASP A 77 -1.33 -3.58 -4.62
C ASP A 77 -1.72 -5.03 -4.99
N ASN A 78 -1.70 -5.94 -4.01
CA ASN A 78 -2.13 -7.32 -4.14
C ASN A 78 -3.60 -7.56 -3.70
N CYS A 79 -4.26 -6.57 -3.12
CA CYS A 79 -5.61 -6.69 -2.58
C CYS A 79 -6.70 -6.40 -3.61
N ILE A 80 -7.94 -6.77 -3.25
CA ILE A 80 -9.17 -6.56 -4.04
C ILE A 80 -10.19 -5.70 -3.27
N ALA A 81 -10.23 -5.80 -1.95
CA ALA A 81 -11.10 -5.00 -1.10
C ALA A 81 -10.50 -3.62 -0.90
N ARG A 82 -11.27 -2.59 -1.25
CA ARG A 82 -10.90 -1.18 -1.01
C ARG A 82 -11.18 -0.84 0.45
N GLU A 83 -10.37 0.06 0.98
CA GLU A 83 -10.46 0.57 2.34
C GLU A 83 -10.95 2.03 2.28
N TYR A 84 -11.90 2.35 3.15
CA TYR A 84 -12.64 3.61 3.19
C TYR A 84 -12.62 4.18 4.61
N GLY A 85 -12.88 5.49 4.75
CA GLY A 85 -12.92 6.16 6.03
C GLY A 85 -11.55 6.52 6.62
N ILE A 86 -10.48 6.40 5.83
CA ILE A 86 -9.12 6.79 6.24
C ILE A 86 -8.97 8.28 6.01
N ARG A 87 -8.80 9.04 7.09
CA ARG A 87 -8.68 10.49 7.07
C ARG A 87 -7.22 10.92 7.06
N ASP A 88 -6.98 12.21 6.86
CA ASP A 88 -5.64 12.80 6.90
C ASP A 88 -4.91 12.59 8.22
N GLU A 89 -5.66 12.54 9.32
CA GLU A 89 -5.18 12.33 10.69
C GLU A 89 -4.73 10.89 10.96
N ASP A 90 -5.27 9.92 10.21
CA ASP A 90 -4.89 8.51 10.32
C ASP A 90 -3.55 8.23 9.62
N ILE A 91 -3.19 9.06 8.64
CA ILE A 91 -1.98 8.88 7.82
C ILE A 91 -0.77 9.48 8.53
N LEU A 92 0.18 8.60 8.85
CA LEU A 92 1.42 8.96 9.57
C LEU A 92 2.52 9.43 8.62
N GLY A 93 2.56 8.85 7.43
CA GLY A 93 3.66 9.09 6.51
C GLY A 93 3.43 8.60 5.09
N VAL A 94 4.25 9.10 4.19
CA VAL A 94 4.25 8.76 2.77
C VAL A 94 5.55 8.02 2.43
N MET A 95 5.45 6.90 1.74
CA MET A 95 6.59 6.12 1.31
C MET A 95 7.41 6.89 0.26
N THR A 96 8.70 7.04 0.51
CA THR A 96 9.66 7.72 -0.38
C THR A 96 10.55 6.75 -1.13
N GLY A 97 10.63 5.50 -0.67
CA GLY A 97 11.42 4.48 -1.33
C GLY A 97 11.37 3.13 -0.65
N TYR A 98 12.12 2.19 -1.23
CA TYR A 98 12.29 0.86 -0.69
C TYR A 98 13.66 0.29 -1.04
N VAL A 99 14.18 -0.59 -0.18
CA VAL A 99 15.42 -1.32 -0.42
C VAL A 99 15.08 -2.74 -0.82
N ARG A 100 15.62 -3.17 -1.98
CA ARG A 100 15.47 -4.51 -2.51
C ARG A 100 16.82 -5.07 -2.89
N LYS A 101 17.19 -6.22 -2.31
CA LYS A 101 18.48 -6.88 -2.56
C LYS A 101 19.69 -5.92 -2.38
N GLY A 102 19.63 -5.07 -1.36
CA GLY A 102 20.67 -4.08 -1.06
C GLY A 102 20.68 -2.84 -1.97
N LYS A 103 19.75 -2.71 -2.92
CA LYS A 103 19.60 -1.51 -3.76
C LYS A 103 18.44 -0.67 -3.27
N THR A 104 18.68 0.62 -3.08
CA THR A 104 17.63 1.61 -2.76
C THR A 104 16.94 2.04 -4.05
N HIS A 105 15.61 2.07 -4.01
CA HIS A 105 14.75 2.54 -5.08
C HIS A 105 13.88 3.68 -4.56
N SER A 106 13.91 4.83 -5.24
CA SER A 106 13.06 5.97 -4.91
C SER A 106 11.70 5.88 -5.62
N THR A 107 10.66 6.44 -4.98
CA THR A 107 9.34 6.62 -5.60
C THR A 107 9.32 7.65 -6.72
N GLU A 108 10.41 8.42 -6.88
CA GLU A 108 10.55 9.40 -7.96
C GLU A 108 11.06 8.77 -9.26
N GLU A 109 11.62 7.56 -9.19
CA GLU A 109 12.16 6.85 -10.34
C GLU A 109 11.07 6.55 -11.38
N LEU A 110 11.41 6.73 -12.67
CA LEU A 110 10.49 6.50 -13.78
C LEU A 110 9.84 5.09 -13.76
N PRO A 111 10.57 3.99 -13.50
CA PRO A 111 9.96 2.66 -13.39
C PRO A 111 8.90 2.58 -12.29
N TYR A 112 9.13 3.22 -11.13
CA TYR A 112 8.15 3.26 -10.05
C TYR A 112 6.92 4.08 -10.44
N ARG A 113 7.12 5.26 -11.02
CA ARG A 113 6.00 6.14 -11.44
C ARG A 113 5.13 5.45 -12.49
N LEU A 114 5.74 4.75 -13.44
CA LEU A 114 5.04 3.96 -14.45
C LEU A 114 4.26 2.79 -13.81
N TYR A 115 4.89 2.08 -12.86
CA TYR A 115 4.22 1.04 -12.09
C TYR A 115 3.00 1.57 -11.32
N ALA A 116 3.14 2.69 -10.61
CA ALA A 116 2.06 3.31 -9.87
C ALA A 116 0.92 3.75 -10.81
N PHE A 117 1.26 4.34 -11.95
CA PHE A 117 0.28 4.71 -12.99
C PHE A 117 -0.54 3.50 -13.47
N PHE A 118 0.13 2.39 -13.80
CA PHE A 118 -0.57 1.17 -14.21
C PHE A 118 -1.43 0.57 -13.09
N MET A 119 -0.93 0.58 -11.85
CA MET A 119 -1.70 0.09 -10.70
C MET A 119 -2.99 0.89 -10.50
N LEU A 120 -2.95 2.20 -10.67
CA LEU A 120 -4.14 3.05 -10.63
C LEU A 120 -5.07 2.76 -11.80
N ARG A 121 -4.56 2.84 -13.04
CA ARG A 121 -5.36 2.80 -14.26
C ARG A 121 -5.99 1.43 -14.52
N LEU A 122 -5.26 0.36 -14.21
CA LEU A 122 -5.69 -1.02 -14.42
C LEU A 122 -6.30 -1.65 -13.17
N SER A 123 -6.49 -0.89 -12.09
CA SER A 123 -7.02 -1.41 -10.82
C SER A 123 -8.35 -2.16 -10.98
N SER A 124 -9.31 -1.57 -11.69
CA SER A 124 -10.62 -2.19 -11.94
C SER A 124 -10.52 -3.50 -12.73
N LEU A 125 -9.70 -3.52 -13.78
CA LEU A 125 -9.46 -4.71 -14.60
C LEU A 125 -8.74 -5.80 -13.79
N ARG A 126 -7.67 -5.43 -13.08
CA ARG A 126 -6.91 -6.33 -12.19
C ARG A 126 -7.82 -6.99 -11.16
N ILE A 127 -8.67 -6.19 -10.51
CA ILE A 127 -9.64 -6.67 -9.53
C ILE A 127 -10.63 -7.65 -10.16
N PHE A 128 -11.16 -7.31 -11.34
CA PHE A 128 -12.08 -8.17 -12.08
C PHE A 128 -11.45 -9.52 -12.43
N LEU A 129 -10.24 -9.51 -13.02
CA LEU A 129 -9.50 -10.72 -13.37
C LEU A 129 -9.21 -11.61 -12.15
N LYS A 130 -8.81 -11.03 -11.02
CA LYS A 130 -8.59 -11.79 -9.78
C LYS A 130 -9.88 -12.42 -9.25
N ARG A 131 -11.01 -11.71 -9.31
CA ARG A 131 -12.32 -12.27 -8.91
C ARG A 131 -12.70 -13.45 -9.80
N CYS A 132 -12.50 -13.34 -11.12
CA CYS A 132 -12.77 -14.43 -12.06
C CYS A 132 -11.86 -15.64 -11.82
N GLY A 133 -10.55 -15.43 -11.68
CA GLY A 133 -9.60 -16.51 -11.38
C GLY A 133 -9.89 -17.23 -10.06
N GLY A 134 -10.32 -16.49 -9.02
CA GLY A 134 -10.75 -17.08 -7.76
C GLY A 134 -11.99 -17.98 -7.89
N LYS A 135 -12.97 -17.58 -8.71
CA LYS A 135 -14.16 -18.40 -9.01
C LYS A 135 -13.78 -19.68 -9.76
N ILE A 136 -12.92 -19.57 -10.79
CA ILE A 136 -12.46 -20.72 -11.58
C ILE A 136 -11.74 -21.74 -10.69
N ARG A 137 -10.80 -21.30 -9.84
CA ARG A 137 -10.12 -22.19 -8.88
C ARG A 137 -11.08 -22.90 -7.93
N LYS A 138 -12.13 -22.20 -7.46
CA LYS A 138 -13.14 -22.79 -6.57
C LYS A 138 -13.98 -23.86 -7.29
N ILE A 139 -14.27 -23.68 -8.58
CA ILE A 139 -14.97 -24.67 -9.41
C ILE A 139 -14.07 -25.87 -9.69
N ALA A 140 -12.83 -25.63 -10.15
CA ALA A 140 -11.87 -26.70 -10.44
C ALA A 140 -11.57 -27.56 -9.20
N GLY A 141 -11.40 -26.94 -8.02
CA GLY A 141 -11.21 -27.68 -6.77
C GLY A 141 -12.42 -28.51 -6.33
N ARG A 142 -13.64 -28.14 -6.74
CA ARG A 142 -14.85 -28.95 -6.50
C ARG A 142 -14.93 -30.16 -7.43
N ILE A 143 -14.42 -30.04 -8.65
CA ILE A 143 -14.38 -31.15 -9.63
C ILE A 143 -13.28 -32.16 -9.28
N VAL A 144 -12.15 -31.71 -8.72
CA VAL A 144 -11.05 -32.59 -8.30
C VAL A 144 -11.36 -33.38 -7.02
N HIS A 145 -12.33 -32.93 -6.22
CA HIS A 145 -12.75 -33.56 -4.97
C HIS A 145 -14.19 -34.14 -5.03
N ALA A 146 -14.75 -34.31 -6.22
CA ALA A 146 -16.02 -35.00 -6.48
C ALA A 146 -15.74 -36.30 -7.24
#